data_AF-A0A3A0G7W4-F1
#
_entry.id   AF-A0A3A0G7W4-F1
#
_cell.length_a   1.000
_cell.length_b   1.000
_cell.length_c   1.000
_cell.angle_alpha   90.00
_cell.angle_beta   90.00
_cell.angle_gamma   90.00
#
_symmetry.space_group_name_H-M   'P 1'
#
loop_
_entity.id
_entity.type
_entity.pdbx_description
1 polymer ?
#
loop_
_entity_poly.entity_id
_entity_poly.type
_entity_poly.pdbx_seq_one_letter_code
_entity_poly.pdbx_strand_id
1 'polypeptide(L)'
;MRLTPKGGDTDDFEELPAAPQGVRYDPSDRKFLAVAAAHRAHPPILQALDSKWWGWQAALAAIGVVVHFVCPDEIAAKHRQKMGP
;
A
#
# COMPACT_ATOMS: atom_id res chain seq x y z
N MET A 1 15.74 1.84 10.49
CA MET A 1 14.36 1.54 10.93
C MET A 1 14.16 0.03 10.87
N ARG A 2 13.48 -0.55 11.85
CA ARG A 2 13.15 -1.98 11.93
C ARG A 2 11.65 -2.06 12.22
N LEU A 3 10.93 -2.93 11.50
CA LEU A 3 9.52 -3.19 11.75
C LEU A 3 9.34 -4.26 12.83
N THR A 4 8.24 -4.18 13.55
CA THR A 4 7.89 -5.05 14.68
C THR A 4 6.72 -5.95 14.29
N PRO A 5 6.93 -7.28 14.19
CA PRO A 5 5.87 -8.22 13.87
C PRO A 5 4.72 -8.15 14.88
N LYS A 6 3.49 -8.04 14.41
CA LYS A 6 2.32 -7.93 15.28
C LYS A 6 1.84 -9.31 15.72
N GLY A 7 1.85 -9.57 17.02
CA GLY A 7 1.35 -10.83 17.59
C GLY A 7 2.07 -12.10 17.10
N GLY A 8 3.30 -11.97 16.60
CA GLY A 8 4.08 -13.08 16.03
C GLY A 8 3.79 -13.39 14.56
N ASP A 9 2.86 -12.67 13.91
CA ASP A 9 2.64 -12.75 12.46
C ASP A 9 3.76 -12.00 11.73
N THR A 10 4.52 -12.69 10.89
CA THR A 10 5.65 -12.10 10.15
C THR A 10 5.23 -11.22 8.99
N ASP A 11 3.96 -11.28 8.59
CA ASP A 11 3.40 -10.46 7.52
C ASP A 11 2.55 -9.30 8.06
N ASP A 12 2.41 -9.13 9.38
CA ASP A 12 1.72 -7.97 9.98
C ASP A 12 2.65 -7.18 10.90
N PHE A 13 2.43 -5.87 11.01
CA PHE A 13 3.38 -4.96 11.66
C PHE A 13 2.67 -3.97 12.58
N GLU A 14 3.23 -3.72 13.76
CA GLU A 14 2.69 -2.73 14.71
C GLU A 14 2.73 -1.30 14.12
N GLU A 15 3.70 -1.05 13.25
CA GLU A 15 3.90 0.23 12.56
C GLU A 15 2.91 0.48 11.41
N LEU A 16 2.11 -0.52 11.01
CA LEU A 16 1.12 -0.37 9.96
C LEU A 16 -0.24 0.03 10.58
N PRO A 17 -0.75 1.25 10.29
CA PRO A 17 -2.09 1.62 10.73
C PRO A 17 -3.15 0.68 10.14
N ALA A 18 -4.26 0.51 10.85
CA ALA A 18 -5.37 -0.28 10.36
C ALA A 18 -5.83 0.22 8.98
N ALA A 19 -6.22 -0.73 8.11
CA ALA A 19 -6.66 -0.40 6.77
C ALA A 19 -7.91 0.50 6.82
N PRO A 20 -7.92 1.64 6.10
CA PRO A 20 -9.11 2.46 5.96
C PRO A 20 -10.26 1.70 5.28
N GLN A 21 -11.48 2.21 5.42
CA GLN A 21 -12.67 1.60 4.82
C GLN A 21 -12.50 1.39 3.31
N GLY A 22 -12.83 0.18 2.83
CA GLY A 22 -12.74 -0.18 1.41
C GLY A 22 -11.33 -0.60 0.95
N VAL A 23 -10.35 -0.66 1.86
CA VAL A 23 -9.00 -1.14 1.60
C VAL A 23 -8.73 -2.44 2.33
N ARG A 24 -8.04 -3.37 1.68
CA ARG A 24 -7.58 -4.61 2.29
C ARG A 24 -6.14 -4.86 1.90
N TYR A 25 -5.21 -4.70 2.85
CA TYR A 25 -3.80 -4.96 2.60
C TYR A 25 -3.56 -6.47 2.43
N ASP A 26 -3.02 -6.85 1.28
CA ASP A 26 -2.50 -8.20 1.07
C ASP A 26 -1.31 -8.41 2.04
N PRO A 27 -1.17 -9.59 2.69
CA PRO A 27 -0.10 -9.84 3.67
C PRO A 27 1.30 -9.51 3.13
N SER A 28 1.57 -9.85 1.87
CA SER A 28 2.86 -9.56 1.21
C SER A 28 3.17 -8.07 1.04
N ASP A 29 2.13 -7.24 1.00
CA ASP A 29 2.22 -5.80 0.74
C ASP A 29 2.45 -4.99 2.02
N ARG A 30 2.01 -5.53 3.16
CA ARG A 30 2.02 -4.85 4.46
C ARG A 30 3.40 -4.35 4.86
N LYS A 31 4.47 -5.07 4.52
CA LYS A 31 5.84 -4.62 4.79
C LYS A 31 6.20 -3.30 4.11
N PHE A 32 5.74 -3.08 2.87
CA PHE A 32 6.02 -1.85 2.14
C PHE A 32 5.22 -0.68 2.73
N LEU A 33 3.94 -0.92 3.02
CA LEU A 33 3.06 0.07 3.64
C LEU A 33 3.57 0.46 5.03
N ALA A 34 3.99 -0.51 5.85
CA ALA A 34 4.56 -0.30 7.17
C ALA A 34 5.86 0.51 7.11
N VAL A 35 6.77 0.18 6.17
CA VAL A 35 7.99 0.96 5.97
C VAL A 35 7.67 2.41 5.59
N ALA A 36 6.78 2.63 4.62
CA ALA A 36 6.44 3.98 4.17
C ALA A 36 5.72 4.79 5.26
N ALA A 37 4.79 4.18 6.00
CA ALA A 37 4.01 4.85 7.03
C ALA A 37 4.84 5.22 8.28
N ALA A 38 5.77 4.36 8.72
CA ALA A 38 6.55 4.63 9.93
C ALA A 38 7.88 5.35 9.70
N HIS A 39 8.37 5.41 8.46
CA HIS A 39 9.61 6.12 8.19
C HIS A 39 9.40 7.63 8.32
N ARG A 40 10.27 8.32 9.07
CA ARG A 40 10.17 9.77 9.32
C ARG A 40 10.00 10.62 8.05
N ALA A 41 10.66 10.22 6.96
CA ALA A 41 10.59 10.91 5.67
C ALA A 41 9.40 10.49 4.78
N HIS A 42 8.60 9.50 5.18
CA HIS A 42 7.46 8.96 4.44
C HIS A 42 7.77 8.74 2.95
N PRO A 43 8.77 7.89 2.63
CA PRO A 43 9.24 7.74 1.26
C PRO A 43 8.12 7.18 0.37
N PRO A 44 7.96 7.69 -0.86
CA PRO A 44 6.94 7.18 -1.77
C PRO A 44 7.26 5.73 -2.18
N ILE A 45 6.23 4.91 -2.33
CA ILE A 45 6.35 3.58 -2.90
C ILE A 45 6.19 3.72 -4.42
N LEU A 46 7.19 3.24 -5.17
CA LEU A 46 7.09 3.14 -6.62
C LEU A 46 6.38 1.83 -6.99
N GLN A 47 5.18 1.92 -7.55
CA GLN A 47 4.38 0.77 -7.95
C GLN A 47 4.36 0.65 -9.49
N ALA A 48 4.78 -0.50 -9.98
CA ALA A 48 4.95 -0.73 -11.43
C ALA A 48 3.78 -1.48 -12.05
N LEU A 49 3.21 -2.49 -11.38
CA LEU A 49 2.28 -3.44 -12.01
C LEU A 49 1.12 -3.89 -11.13
N ASP A 50 1.16 -3.69 -9.81
CA ASP A 50 0.01 -4.01 -8.97
C ASP A 50 -1.06 -2.94 -9.12
N SER A 51 -2.11 -3.30 -9.83
CA SER A 51 -3.20 -2.39 -10.14
C SER A 51 -4.19 -2.23 -8.99
N LYS A 52 -4.20 -3.07 -7.94
CA LYS A 52 -5.13 -2.91 -6.80
C LYS A 52 -4.91 -1.60 -6.07
N TRP A 53 -3.64 -1.18 -5.96
CA TRP A 53 -3.22 0.03 -5.27
C TRP A 53 -3.73 1.30 -5.94
N TRP A 54 -4.10 1.24 -7.22
CA TRP A 54 -4.70 2.36 -7.96
C TRP A 54 -5.99 2.85 -7.30
N GLY A 55 -6.85 1.92 -6.86
CA GLY A 55 -8.09 2.26 -6.16
C GLY A 55 -7.89 2.74 -4.72
N TRP A 56 -6.70 2.62 -4.16
CA TRP A 56 -6.43 2.87 -2.73
C TRP A 56 -5.62 4.13 -2.46
N GLN A 57 -5.23 4.89 -3.49
CA GLN A 57 -4.34 6.05 -3.37
C GLN A 57 -4.75 7.03 -2.25
N ALA A 58 -6.01 7.44 -2.22
CA ALA A 58 -6.51 8.38 -1.22
C ALA A 58 -6.49 7.79 0.20
N ALA A 59 -6.86 6.52 0.34
CA ALA A 59 -6.85 5.83 1.62
C ALA A 59 -5.42 5.59 2.13
N LEU A 60 -4.48 5.24 1.25
CA LEU A 60 -3.07 5.10 1.59
C LEU A 60 -2.45 6.45 2.00
N ALA A 61 -2.81 7.54 1.31
CA ALA A 61 -2.34 8.87 1.67
C ALA A 61 -2.81 9.28 3.08
N ALA A 62 -4.00 8.86 3.51
CA ALA A 62 -4.53 9.14 4.84
C ALA A 62 -3.71 8.48 5.98
N ILE A 63 -2.93 7.44 5.67
CA ILE A 63 -2.01 6.78 6.63
C ILE A 63 -0.54 7.15 6.38
N GLY A 64 -0.28 8.23 5.63
CA GLY A 64 1.08 8.70 5.34
C GLY A 64 1.80 7.93 4.25
N VAL A 65 1.10 7.09 3.48
CA VAL A 65 1.68 6.31 2.38
C VAL A 65 1.36 6.98 1.04
N VAL A 66 2.40 7.47 0.38
CA VAL A 66 2.30 8.00 -0.99
C VAL A 66 2.73 6.92 -1.97
N VAL A 67 1.93 6.71 -3.03
CA VAL A 67 2.23 5.75 -4.10
C VAL A 67 2.45 6.52 -5.40
N HIS A 68 3.59 6.31 -6.04
CA HIS A 68 3.87 6.79 -7.38
C HIS A 68 3.81 5.62 -8.35
N PHE A 69 2.93 5.71 -9.34
CA PHE A 69 2.83 4.71 -10.39
C PHE A 69 3.83 5.00 -11.49
N VAL A 70 4.66 4.01 -11.84
CA VAL A 70 5.71 4.16 -12.86
C VAL A 70 5.10 4.44 -14.24
N CYS A 71 3.99 3.79 -14.56
CA CYS A 71 3.18 4.06 -15.76
C CYS A 71 1.70 4.16 -15.34
N PRO A 72 1.20 5.37 -15.02
CA PRO A 72 -0.16 5.57 -14.57
C PRO A 72 -1.21 5.08 -15.57
N ASP A 73 -0.99 5.30 -16.87
CA ASP A 73 -1.93 4.91 -17.92
C ASP A 73 -2.14 3.39 -17.99
N GLU A 74 -1.04 2.63 -17.93
CA GLU A 74 -1.07 1.17 -17.95
C GLU A 74 -1.75 0.60 -16.70
N ILE A 75 -1.40 1.13 -15.52
CA ILE A 75 -2.01 0.68 -14.27
C ILE A 75 -3.49 1.02 -14.20
N ALA A 76 -3.89 2.22 -14.66
CA ALA A 76 -5.30 2.61 -14.72
C ALA A 76 -6.10 1.72 -15.67
N ALA A 77 -5.53 1.35 -16.83
CA ALA A 77 -6.13 0.39 -17.76
C ALA A 77 -6.27 -0.99 -17.12
N LYS A 78 -5.22 -1.51 -16.49
CA LYS A 78 -5.21 -2.82 -15.84
C LYS A 78 -6.15 -2.88 -14.62
N HIS A 79 -6.25 -1.81 -13.85
CA HIS A 79 -7.21 -1.71 -12.73
C HIS A 79 -8.65 -1.78 -13.25
N ARG A 80 -8.98 -1.03 -14.31
CA ARG A 80 -10.31 -1.09 -14.95
C ARG A 80 -10.66 -2.48 -15.50
N GLN A 81 -9.70 -3.20 -16.06
CA GLN A 81 -9.94 -4.58 -16.54
C GLN A 81 -10.24 -5.55 -15.39
N LYS A 82 -9.55 -5.41 -14.24
CA LYS A 82 -9.74 -6.30 -13.08
C LYS A 82 -10.95 -5.95 -12.22
N MET A 83 -11.34 -4.67 -12.18
CA MET A 83 -12.38 -4.15 -11.29
C MET A 83 -13.62 -3.66 -12.06
N GLY A 84 -13.67 -3.87 -13.37
CA GLY A 84 -14.87 -3.73 -14.19
C GLY A 84 -15.91 -4.79 -13.84
N PRO A 85 -17.18 -4.61 -14.28
CA PRO A 85 -18.27 -5.55 -14.01
C PRO A 85 -18.00 -6.95 -14.54
#